data_AF-A0A4V1ZRZ1-F1
#
_entry.id   AF-A0A4V1ZRZ1-F1
#
_cell.length_a   1.000
_cell.length_b   1.000
_cell.length_c   1.000
_cell.angle_alpha   90.00
_cell.angle_beta   90.00
_cell.angle_gamma   90.00
#
_symmetry.space_group_name_H-M   'P 1'
#
loop_
_entity.id
_entity.type
_entity.pdbx_description
1 polymer ?
#
loop_
_entity_poly.entity_id
_entity_poly.type
_entity_poly.pdbx_seq_one_letter_code
_entity_poly.pdbx_strand_id
1 'polypeptide(L)'
;MIKLLLTGIFSFTALLCSAQKQLLTYQDLQSILQTQPAAVASFMQQKDYHLHPAANNEIRYLTIYADNDYADILLKTDGKHHTLTVLTTHLEQVKLIQNSLEAYSFKNSKGTKIYRIKDSGVSKVILSENEPQTNANKVYIIELEN
;
A
#
# COMPACT_ATOMS: atom_id res chain seq x y z
N MET A 1 -19.13 35.64 22.62
CA MET A 1 -18.09 35.71 21.58
C MET A 1 -17.22 34.44 21.44
N ILE A 2 -17.36 33.42 22.29
CA ILE A 2 -16.59 32.15 22.19
C ILE A 2 -17.15 31.16 21.14
N LYS A 3 -18.42 31.31 20.74
CA LYS A 3 -19.11 30.36 19.84
C LYS A 3 -18.71 30.45 18.35
N LEU A 4 -18.04 31.52 17.92
CA LEU A 4 -17.63 31.73 16.52
C LEU A 4 -16.23 31.15 16.20
N LEU A 5 -15.41 30.89 17.22
CA LEU A 5 -14.06 30.35 17.05
C LEU A 5 -14.05 28.83 16.85
N LEU A 6 -15.01 28.10 17.45
CA LEU A 6 -15.08 26.63 17.31
C LEU A 6 -15.54 26.18 15.91
N THR A 7 -16.36 26.96 15.22
CA THR A 7 -16.85 26.62 13.87
C THR A 7 -15.76 26.76 12.82
N GLY A 8 -14.80 27.68 12.99
CA GLY A 8 -13.67 27.83 12.06
C GLY A 8 -12.63 26.70 12.16
N ILE A 9 -12.44 26.13 13.35
CA ILE A 9 -11.46 25.05 13.58
C ILE A 9 -11.98 23.71 13.03
N PHE A 10 -13.29 23.45 13.09
CA PHE A 10 -13.90 22.24 12.53
C PHE A 10 -13.96 22.19 11.00
N SER A 11 -13.91 23.34 10.32
CA SER A 11 -13.89 23.39 8.86
C SER A 11 -12.53 23.01 8.26
N PHE A 12 -11.43 23.20 9.01
CA PHE A 12 -10.08 22.84 8.54
C PHE A 12 -9.75 21.36 8.71
N THR A 13 -10.33 20.67 9.70
CA THR A 13 -10.08 19.25 9.93
C THR A 13 -10.70 18.35 8.85
N ALA A 14 -11.78 18.79 8.19
CA ALA A 14 -12.40 18.04 7.10
C ALA A 14 -11.55 18.03 5.81
N LEU A 15 -10.75 19.08 5.58
CA LEU A 15 -9.87 19.17 4.40
C LEU A 15 -8.59 18.34 4.55
N LEU A 16 -8.12 18.15 5.79
CA LEU A 16 -6.92 17.35 6.08
C LEU A 16 -7.16 15.83 6.04
N CYS A 17 -8.43 15.38 6.06
CA CYS A 17 -8.76 13.96 6.03
C CYS A 17 -8.73 13.34 4.62
N SER A 18 -8.55 14.15 3.57
CA SER A 18 -8.53 13.70 2.18
C SER A 18 -7.17 13.14 1.74
N ALA A 19 -6.07 13.52 2.40
CA ALA A 19 -4.72 13.09 2.01
C ALA A 19 -4.42 11.62 2.36
N GLN A 20 -4.98 11.12 3.47
CA GLN A 20 -4.81 9.71 3.86
C GLN A 20 -5.71 8.76 3.06
N LYS A 21 -6.65 9.30 2.26
CA LYS A 21 -7.62 8.49 1.54
C LYS A 21 -6.98 7.54 0.54
N GLN A 22 -5.86 7.94 -0.08
CA GLN A 22 -5.21 7.14 -1.13
C GLN A 22 -4.21 6.12 -0.57
N LEU A 23 -3.73 6.28 0.68
CA LEU A 23 -2.76 5.34 1.25
C LEU A 23 -3.42 4.00 1.63
N LEU A 24 -2.70 2.91 1.40
CA LEU A 24 -3.09 1.55 1.75
C LEU A 24 -2.42 1.13 3.07
N THR A 25 -3.21 0.83 4.09
CA THR A 25 -2.71 0.26 5.35
C THR A 25 -2.30 -1.20 5.18
N TYR A 26 -1.56 -1.75 6.15
CA TYR A 26 -1.24 -3.19 6.14
C TYR A 26 -2.52 -4.06 6.13
N GLN A 27 -3.55 -3.64 6.87
CA GLN A 27 -4.85 -4.32 6.90
C GLN A 27 -5.58 -4.24 5.56
N ASP A 28 -5.45 -3.12 4.83
CA ASP A 28 -5.99 -3.00 3.47
C ASP A 28 -5.31 -4.03 2.55
N LEU A 29 -3.97 -4.13 2.59
CA LEU A 29 -3.21 -5.10 1.80
C LEU A 29 -3.54 -6.55 2.15
N GLN A 30 -3.67 -6.87 3.43
CA GLN A 30 -4.12 -8.18 3.90
C GLN A 30 -5.54 -8.51 3.40
N SER A 31 -6.44 -7.53 3.43
CA SER A 31 -7.82 -7.69 2.94
C SER A 31 -7.84 -7.94 1.44
N ILE A 32 -7.04 -7.20 0.66
CA ILE A 32 -6.91 -7.41 -0.79
C ILE A 32 -6.46 -8.85 -1.10
N LEU A 33 -5.49 -9.37 -0.34
CA LEU A 33 -4.93 -10.71 -0.54
C LEU A 33 -5.95 -11.83 -0.27
N GLN A 34 -6.97 -11.57 0.54
CA GLN A 34 -7.94 -12.58 1.00
C GLN A 34 -9.32 -12.45 0.36
N THR A 35 -9.59 -11.33 -0.33
CA THR A 35 -10.93 -10.97 -0.81
C THR A 35 -11.13 -11.34 -2.26
N GLN A 36 -12.38 -11.61 -2.65
CA GLN A 36 -12.73 -11.87 -4.05
C GLN A 36 -12.50 -10.63 -4.94
N PRO A 37 -12.10 -10.79 -6.22
CA PRO A 37 -11.71 -9.69 -7.10
C PRO A 37 -12.71 -8.53 -7.23
N ALA A 38 -14.02 -8.80 -7.22
CA ALA A 38 -15.04 -7.75 -7.39
C ALA A 38 -15.07 -6.74 -6.23
N ALA A 39 -14.89 -7.21 -5.00
CA ALA A 39 -14.83 -6.35 -3.82
C ALA A 39 -13.50 -5.59 -3.75
N VAL A 40 -12.40 -6.20 -4.18
CA VAL A 40 -11.10 -5.53 -4.35
C VAL A 40 -11.22 -4.36 -5.34
N ALA A 41 -11.85 -4.56 -6.50
CA ALA A 41 -12.00 -3.50 -7.50
C ALA A 41 -12.76 -2.28 -6.97
N SER A 42 -13.86 -2.50 -6.25
CA SER A 42 -14.66 -1.42 -5.66
C SER A 42 -13.87 -0.66 -4.59
N PHE A 43 -13.16 -1.40 -3.73
CA PHE A 43 -12.29 -0.81 -2.70
C PHE A 43 -11.17 0.05 -3.31
N MET A 44 -10.47 -0.49 -4.31
CA MET A 44 -9.38 0.21 -4.99
C MET A 44 -9.87 1.48 -5.69
N GLN A 45 -11.03 1.44 -6.35
CA GLN A 45 -11.64 2.63 -6.95
C GLN A 45 -11.97 3.71 -5.90
N GLN A 46 -12.48 3.33 -4.72
CA GLN A 46 -12.75 4.29 -3.65
C GLN A 46 -11.47 4.94 -3.10
N LYS A 47 -10.35 4.22 -3.16
CA LYS A 47 -9.00 4.69 -2.82
C LYS A 47 -8.33 5.47 -3.96
N ASP A 48 -9.04 5.75 -5.06
CA ASP A 48 -8.52 6.47 -6.23
C ASP A 48 -7.39 5.72 -6.96
N TYR A 49 -7.46 4.39 -6.94
CA TYR A 49 -6.65 3.53 -7.77
C TYR A 49 -7.44 3.10 -9.01
N HIS A 50 -6.77 3.11 -10.15
CA HIS A 50 -7.35 2.75 -11.43
C HIS A 50 -6.83 1.40 -11.91
N LEU A 51 -7.72 0.58 -12.44
CA LEU A 51 -7.36 -0.70 -13.05
C LEU A 51 -6.47 -0.45 -14.28
N HIS A 52 -5.36 -1.15 -14.36
CA HIS A 52 -4.38 -1.06 -15.45
C HIS A 52 -4.23 -2.43 -16.14
N PRO A 53 -3.95 -2.49 -17.46
CA PRO A 53 -3.67 -3.75 -18.13
C PRO A 53 -2.57 -4.56 -17.43
N ALA A 54 -2.80 -5.87 -17.29
CA ALA A 54 -1.91 -6.84 -16.65
C ALA A 54 -1.90 -8.16 -17.42
N ALA A 55 -0.99 -9.08 -17.08
CA ALA A 55 -0.96 -10.40 -17.70
C ALA A 55 -2.10 -11.30 -17.19
N ASN A 56 -2.21 -12.50 -17.77
CA ASN A 56 -3.18 -13.49 -17.31
C ASN A 56 -2.93 -13.86 -15.82
N ASN A 57 -4.01 -13.94 -15.04
CA ASN A 57 -4.01 -14.20 -13.58
C ASN A 57 -3.40 -13.08 -12.72
N GLU A 58 -3.24 -11.90 -13.28
CA GLU A 58 -2.79 -10.70 -12.58
C GLU A 58 -3.89 -9.63 -12.60
N ILE A 59 -3.97 -8.87 -11.51
CA ILE A 59 -4.79 -7.66 -11.42
C ILE A 59 -3.86 -6.54 -10.99
N ARG A 60 -3.80 -5.47 -11.78
CA ARG A 60 -2.91 -4.34 -11.53
C ARG A 60 -3.69 -3.06 -11.34
N TYR A 61 -3.33 -2.30 -10.31
CA TYR A 61 -3.91 -1.01 -10.00
C TYR A 61 -2.83 0.05 -9.88
N LEU A 62 -3.07 1.23 -10.43
CA LEU A 62 -2.14 2.35 -10.40
C LEU A 62 -2.83 3.59 -9.82
N THR A 63 -2.11 4.31 -8.97
CA THR A 63 -2.44 5.70 -8.60
C THR A 63 -1.20 6.57 -8.73
N ILE A 64 -1.42 7.85 -9.03
CA ILE A 64 -0.38 8.87 -9.14
C ILE A 64 -0.71 9.96 -8.13
N TYR A 65 0.15 10.13 -7.13
CA TYR A 65 -0.01 11.13 -6.08
C TYR A 65 0.36 12.53 -6.59
N ALA A 66 1.52 12.64 -7.27
CA ALA A 66 2.01 13.88 -7.88
C ALA A 66 3.20 13.59 -8.81
N ASP A 67 3.25 14.17 -10.02
CA ASP A 67 4.37 14.04 -10.97
C ASP A 67 4.89 12.59 -11.13
N ASN A 68 6.00 12.25 -10.45
CA ASN A 68 6.69 10.95 -10.45
C ASN A 68 6.47 10.14 -9.16
N ASP A 69 5.54 10.58 -8.32
CA ASP A 69 5.14 9.96 -7.07
C ASP A 69 3.90 9.08 -7.30
N TYR A 70 4.04 7.78 -7.13
CA TYR A 70 3.01 6.81 -7.50
C TYR A 70 3.01 5.58 -6.60
N ALA A 71 1.92 4.82 -6.68
CA ALA A 71 1.85 3.47 -6.17
C ALA A 71 1.20 2.55 -7.21
N ASP A 72 1.88 1.44 -7.48
CA ASP A 72 1.49 0.38 -8.40
C ASP A 72 1.31 -0.91 -7.62
N ILE A 73 0.11 -1.46 -7.66
CA ILE A 73 -0.33 -2.59 -6.87
C ILE A 73 -0.62 -3.75 -7.82
N LEU A 74 0.15 -4.81 -7.72
CA LEU A 74 -0.01 -6.03 -8.51
C LEU A 74 -0.46 -7.17 -7.61
N LEU A 75 -1.66 -7.69 -7.84
CA LEU A 75 -2.14 -8.94 -7.25
C LEU A 75 -1.96 -10.05 -8.27
N LYS A 76 -1.10 -11.01 -7.97
CA LYS A 76 -0.91 -12.24 -8.74
C LYS A 76 -1.58 -13.41 -8.03
N THR A 77 -2.29 -14.23 -8.78
CA THR A 77 -2.91 -15.46 -8.26
C THR A 77 -2.34 -16.69 -8.96
N ASP A 78 -1.81 -17.62 -8.17
CA ASP A 78 -1.31 -18.93 -8.60
C ASP A 78 -1.98 -20.03 -7.77
N GLY A 79 -3.07 -20.59 -8.31
CA GLY A 79 -3.89 -21.56 -7.59
C GLY A 79 -4.51 -20.98 -6.32
N LYS A 80 -4.03 -21.40 -5.15
CA LYS A 80 -4.45 -20.89 -3.82
C LYS A 80 -3.49 -19.85 -3.24
N HIS A 81 -2.34 -19.67 -3.90
CA HIS A 81 -1.34 -18.71 -3.49
C HIS A 81 -1.61 -17.37 -4.16
N HIS A 82 -1.62 -16.33 -3.36
CA HIS A 82 -1.76 -14.96 -3.78
C HIS A 82 -0.49 -14.22 -3.37
N THR A 83 0.04 -13.43 -4.29
CA THR A 83 1.15 -12.52 -4.04
C THR A 83 0.67 -11.12 -4.36
N LEU A 84 0.80 -10.22 -3.40
CA LEU A 84 0.49 -8.80 -3.59
C LEU A 84 1.80 -8.01 -3.54
N THR A 85 2.13 -7.34 -4.63
CA THR A 85 3.30 -6.48 -4.74
C THR A 85 2.85 -5.03 -4.80
N VAL A 86 3.38 -4.21 -3.91
CA VAL A 86 3.26 -2.75 -3.93
C VAL A 86 4.60 -2.17 -4.34
N LEU A 87 4.63 -1.55 -5.50
CA LEU A 87 5.76 -0.80 -5.99
C LEU A 87 5.43 0.69 -5.88
N THR A 88 6.21 1.44 -5.11
CA THR A 88 5.87 2.84 -4.81
C THR A 88 7.11 3.71 -4.66
N THR A 89 7.00 4.96 -5.09
CA THR A 89 7.95 6.03 -4.79
C THR A 89 7.50 6.88 -3.59
N HIS A 90 6.30 6.63 -3.05
CA HIS A 90 5.69 7.41 -1.99
C HIS A 90 6.18 6.98 -0.61
N LEU A 91 6.97 7.83 0.06
CA LEU A 91 7.60 7.47 1.33
C LEU A 91 6.58 7.26 2.47
N GLU A 92 5.48 8.01 2.51
CA GLU A 92 4.48 7.84 3.57
C GLU A 92 3.75 6.49 3.47
N GLN A 93 3.57 5.96 2.25
CA GLN A 93 3.06 4.60 2.04
C GLN A 93 3.99 3.56 2.67
N VAL A 94 5.31 3.72 2.51
CA VAL A 94 6.32 2.82 3.09
C VAL A 94 6.33 2.92 4.61
N LYS A 95 6.33 4.13 5.17
CA LYS A 95 6.29 4.36 6.62
C LYS A 95 5.05 3.76 7.26
N LEU A 96 3.89 3.93 6.64
CA LEU A 96 2.62 3.39 7.13
C LEU A 96 2.68 1.86 7.29
N ILE A 97 3.23 1.16 6.29
CA ILE A 97 3.41 -0.29 6.35
C ILE A 97 4.49 -0.67 7.36
N GLN A 98 5.64 0.00 7.37
CA GLN A 98 6.72 -0.27 8.32
C GLN A 98 6.27 -0.14 9.78
N ASN A 99 5.54 0.93 10.10
CA ASN A 99 4.99 1.15 11.45
C ASN A 99 4.02 0.04 11.85
N SER A 100 3.20 -0.44 10.90
CA SER A 100 2.28 -1.55 11.15
C SER A 100 3.02 -2.87 11.41
N LEU A 101 4.26 -3.00 10.92
CA LEU A 101 5.09 -4.21 11.04
C LEU A 101 6.09 -4.16 12.20
N GLU A 102 6.14 -3.05 12.96
CA GLU A 102 7.17 -2.82 14.00
C GLU A 102 7.19 -3.91 15.09
N ALA A 103 6.03 -4.49 15.40
CA ALA A 103 5.90 -5.56 16.39
C ALA A 103 6.40 -6.94 15.90
N TYR A 104 6.66 -7.11 14.60
CA TYR A 104 7.01 -8.40 14.02
C TYR A 104 8.53 -8.56 13.88
N SER A 105 9.02 -9.77 14.18
CA SER A 105 10.42 -10.11 13.96
C SER A 105 10.74 -10.16 12.47
N PHE A 106 11.85 -9.53 12.06
CA PHE A 106 12.35 -9.60 10.69
C PHE A 106 13.78 -10.10 10.61
N LYS A 107 14.15 -10.65 9.45
CA LYS A 107 15.52 -10.90 9.05
C LYS A 107 15.95 -9.84 8.05
N ASN A 108 17.17 -9.33 8.19
CA ASN A 108 17.76 -8.44 7.20
C ASN A 108 18.69 -9.25 6.28
N SER A 109 18.53 -9.08 4.97
CA SER A 109 19.36 -9.73 3.95
C SER A 109 19.61 -8.76 2.81
N LYS A 110 20.87 -8.30 2.65
CA LYS A 110 21.29 -7.41 1.56
C LYS A 110 20.37 -6.19 1.36
N GLY A 111 19.99 -5.50 2.44
CA GLY A 111 19.11 -4.32 2.38
C GLY A 111 17.61 -4.64 2.27
N THR A 112 17.23 -5.92 2.26
CA THR A 112 15.85 -6.38 2.27
C THR A 112 15.45 -6.82 3.68
N LYS A 113 14.31 -6.35 4.18
CA LYS A 113 13.70 -6.82 5.43
C LYS A 113 12.64 -7.87 5.11
N ILE A 114 12.76 -9.05 5.72
CA ILE A 114 11.82 -10.16 5.55
C ILE A 114 11.15 -10.42 6.90
N TYR A 115 9.89 -10.00 7.03
CA TYR A 115 9.05 -10.22 8.19
C TYR A 115 8.36 -11.57 8.07
N ARG A 116 8.41 -12.37 9.13
CA ARG A 116 7.62 -13.59 9.25
C ARG A 116 6.38 -13.28 10.06
N ILE A 117 5.23 -13.38 9.41
CA ILE A 117 3.95 -13.08 10.01
C ILE A 117 3.30 -14.40 10.39
N LYS A 118 2.75 -14.48 11.60
CA LYS A 118 2.03 -15.65 12.10
C LYS A 118 0.58 -15.28 12.42
N ASP A 119 -0.03 -14.51 11.55
CA ASP A 119 -1.45 -14.16 11.62
C ASP A 119 -2.23 -14.78 10.45
N SER A 120 -3.56 -14.68 10.52
CA SER A 120 -4.45 -15.32 9.56
C SER A 120 -4.32 -14.67 8.19
N GLY A 121 -3.64 -15.37 7.28
CA GLY A 121 -3.70 -15.16 5.82
C GLY A 121 -2.65 -14.23 5.23
N VAL A 122 -1.62 -13.83 5.98
CA VAL A 122 -0.33 -13.36 5.44
C VAL A 122 0.78 -14.14 6.14
N SER A 123 1.61 -14.84 5.37
CA SER A 123 2.70 -15.67 5.90
C SER A 123 4.03 -14.90 5.94
N LYS A 124 4.21 -13.95 5.02
CA LYS A 124 5.47 -13.24 4.83
C LYS A 124 5.23 -11.84 4.29
N VAL A 125 6.01 -10.87 4.78
CA VAL A 125 6.14 -9.56 4.15
C VAL A 125 7.61 -9.31 3.82
N ILE A 126 7.90 -8.96 2.58
CA ILE A 126 9.24 -8.57 2.13
C ILE A 126 9.20 -7.08 1.82
N LEU A 127 10.16 -6.33 2.38
CA LEU A 127 10.35 -4.91 2.08
C LEU A 127 11.77 -4.71 1.57
N SER A 128 11.90 -4.19 0.35
CA SER A 128 13.18 -3.81 -0.24
C SER A 128 13.15 -2.39 -0.80
N GLU A 129 14.31 -1.76 -0.79
CA GLU A 129 14.58 -0.51 -1.51
C GLU A 129 15.34 -0.87 -2.78
N ASN A 130 14.82 -0.48 -3.93
CA ASN A 130 15.51 -0.60 -5.20
C ASN A 130 16.22 0.73 -5.48
N GLU A 131 17.53 0.66 -5.66
CA GLU A 131 18.31 1.86 -6.00
C GLU A 131 17.87 2.37 -7.39
N PRO A 132 17.66 3.68 -7.56
CA PRO A 132 17.25 4.25 -8.84
C PRO A 132 18.36 4.03 -9.87
N GLN A 133 18.02 3.42 -11.02
CA GLN A 133 19.00 3.13 -12.07
C GLN A 133 19.50 4.40 -12.79
N THR A 134 18.77 5.51 -12.74
CA THR A 134 19.17 6.83 -13.27
C THR A 134 18.25 7.93 -12.73
N ASN A 135 18.78 8.94 -12.03
CA ASN A 135 18.15 10.23 -11.62
C ASN A 135 16.69 10.22 -11.09
N ALA A 136 16.16 9.05 -10.73
CA ALA A 136 14.78 8.85 -10.31
C ALA A 136 14.69 8.80 -8.79
N ASN A 137 13.48 9.03 -8.27
CA ASN A 137 13.17 8.78 -6.87
C ASN A 137 13.42 7.30 -6.55
N LYS A 138 13.83 7.03 -5.30
CA LYS A 138 13.96 5.67 -4.78
C LYS A 138 12.64 4.93 -4.94
N VAL A 139 12.70 3.69 -5.41
CA VAL A 139 11.52 2.83 -5.57
C VAL A 139 11.54 1.79 -4.47
N TYR A 140 10.43 1.67 -3.76
CA TYR A 140 10.23 0.69 -2.71
C TYR A 140 9.35 -0.44 -3.21
N ILE A 141 9.68 -1.67 -2.83
CA ILE A 141 8.91 -2.86 -3.13
C ILE A 141 8.48 -3.48 -1.80
N ILE A 142 7.17 -3.64 -1.64
CA ILE A 142 6.54 -4.36 -0.53
C ILE A 142 5.82 -5.56 -1.13
N GLU A 143 6.17 -6.76 -0.70
CA GLU A 143 5.55 -8.00 -1.17
C GLU A 143 4.90 -8.73 0.00
N LEU A 144 3.62 -9.09 -0.16
CA LEU A 144 2.86 -9.90 0.78
C LEU A 144 2.51 -11.23 0.13
N GLU A 145 2.65 -12.31 0.87
CA GLU A 145 2.27 -13.67 0.44
C GLU A 145 1.37 -14.32 1.49
N ASN A 146 0.45 -15.18 1.05
CA ASN A 146 -0.37 -16.04 1.90
C ASN A 146 0.15 -17.48 2.00
#